data_AF-A0A850DDM2-F1
#
_entry.id   AF-A0A850DDM2-F1
#
_cell.length_a   1.000
_cell.length_b   1.000
_cell.length_c   1.000
_cell.angle_alpha   90.00
_cell.angle_beta   90.00
_cell.angle_gamma   90.00
#
_symmetry.space_group_name_H-M   'P 1'
#
loop_
_entity.id
_entity.type
_entity.pdbx_description
1 polymer ?
#
loop_
_entity_poly.entity_id
_entity_poly.type
_entity_poly.pdbx_seq_one_letter_code
_entity_poly.pdbx_strand_id
1 'polypeptide(L)'
;DDLDPFRDFSEPFVVRGQTERLPRLTQAEAAGWQANFAAASALLERDLPRYFEPMRAGLRTIVPLTVQPMLLSASSTANSSFGCVFSSAPADSSQLALTLVHEFQHNKFDLITSQTTLVEPDRTCRFYAPWRDDPRPIMALLHGIYSFFGVAEFWRVHRTDYHQPMSAHADYEYWRVQVESAIAEALASGLLTADGERFMATLRAGMRAWRDDDVPARARRSVADVATAHRVYWRVRNARPDPAGIAEFAGHWAAGSAAPAVLPTSHPADQELLPDSYHRLPLQLALRQLDDAQSCADPESGDGALAAGDAARAVALYTHDLRADAARPQPWAGLALALPTLYPETDFAVLHARPEVVAYLYQAATARGEYSVVELVRWLTGQAAVG
;
A
#
# COMPACT_ATOMS: atom_id res chain seq x y z
N ASP A 1 0.18 26.24 14.43
CA ASP A 1 1.11 26.53 15.52
C ASP A 1 2.51 26.17 15.07
N ASP A 2 3.28 27.15 14.63
CA ASP A 2 4.66 26.95 14.19
C ASP A 2 5.67 26.95 15.36
N LEU A 3 5.15 27.02 16.60
CA LEU A 3 5.86 27.00 17.87
C LEU A 3 5.74 25.68 18.65
N ASP A 4 5.03 24.69 18.12
CA ASP A 4 4.84 23.42 18.81
C ASP A 4 6.21 22.76 19.13
N PRO A 5 6.48 22.39 20.39
CA PRO A 5 7.78 21.86 20.79
C PRO A 5 8.12 20.50 20.16
N PHE A 6 7.12 19.77 19.63
CA PHE A 6 7.27 18.50 18.93
C PHE A 6 7.40 18.67 17.41
N ARG A 7 7.28 19.90 16.88
CA ARG A 7 7.41 20.20 15.43
C ARG A 7 8.71 19.66 14.84
N ASP A 8 9.82 19.88 15.54
CA ASP A 8 11.17 19.45 15.13
C ASP A 8 11.45 17.96 15.37
N PHE A 9 10.55 17.24 16.07
CA PHE A 9 10.69 15.81 16.37
C PHE A 9 9.82 14.91 15.49
N SER A 10 9.00 15.49 14.61
CA SER A 10 8.16 14.72 13.69
C SER A 10 9.02 13.95 12.67
N GLU A 11 8.73 12.66 12.51
CA GLU A 11 9.58 11.70 11.78
C GLU A 11 9.96 12.03 10.32
N PRO A 12 9.18 12.77 9.50
CA PRO A 12 9.60 13.03 8.12
C PRO A 12 10.87 13.91 8.00
N PHE A 13 11.26 14.63 9.05
CA PHE A 13 12.45 15.52 9.04
C PHE A 13 13.70 14.86 9.62
N VAL A 14 13.53 13.97 10.60
CA VAL A 14 14.63 13.20 11.20
C VAL A 14 15.26 12.26 10.16
N VAL A 15 14.44 11.67 9.27
CA VAL A 15 14.91 10.74 8.22
C VAL A 15 15.61 11.45 7.06
N ARG A 16 15.36 12.75 6.83
CA ARG A 16 15.96 13.51 5.71
C ARG A 16 17.22 14.29 6.09
N GLY A 17 17.80 14.03 7.26
CA GLY A 17 19.04 14.68 7.71
C GLY A 17 18.92 16.19 7.93
N GLN A 18 17.70 16.73 7.98
CA GLN A 18 17.46 18.13 8.35
C GLN A 18 17.54 18.23 9.88
N THR A 19 18.74 18.55 10.37
CA THR A 19 19.04 18.75 11.79
C THR A 19 18.79 20.20 12.26
N GLU A 20 18.44 21.10 11.34
CA GLU A 20 18.12 22.48 11.64
C GLU A 20 16.64 22.65 11.95
N ARG A 21 16.34 23.43 13.00
CA ARG A 21 14.97 23.79 13.38
C ARG A 21 14.25 24.43 12.20
N LEU A 22 12.99 24.04 11.98
CA LEU A 22 12.17 24.65 10.95
C LEU A 22 11.98 26.15 11.24
N PRO A 23 12.17 27.04 10.25
CA PRO A 23 12.00 28.46 10.49
C PRO A 23 10.56 28.80 10.89
N ARG A 24 10.40 29.94 11.57
CA ARG A 24 9.08 30.53 11.80
C ARG A 24 8.42 30.84 10.47
N LEU A 25 7.10 30.67 10.41
CA LEU A 25 6.33 31.13 9.27
C LEU A 25 6.38 32.66 9.22
N THR A 26 6.57 33.19 8.02
CA THR A 26 6.26 34.60 7.73
C THR A 26 4.77 34.86 7.89
N GLN A 27 4.39 36.12 8.05
CA GLN A 27 2.97 36.50 8.13
C GLN A 27 2.17 36.07 6.89
N ALA A 28 2.79 36.10 5.70
CA ALA A 28 2.16 35.69 4.45
C ALA A 28 1.91 34.17 4.42
N GLU A 29 2.89 33.36 4.83
CA GLU A 29 2.74 31.91 4.91
C GLU A 29 1.69 31.50 5.94
N ALA A 30 1.68 32.15 7.12
CA ALA A 30 0.66 31.93 8.12
C ALA A 30 -0.75 32.29 7.62
N ALA A 31 -0.89 33.40 6.88
CA ALA A 31 -2.15 33.77 6.25
C ALA A 31 -2.60 32.75 5.18
N GLY A 32 -1.66 32.21 4.39
CA GLY A 32 -1.93 31.14 3.43
C GLY A 32 -2.46 29.87 4.09
N TRP A 33 -1.85 29.45 5.19
CA TRP A 33 -2.36 28.34 6.02
C TRP A 33 -3.76 28.59 6.56
N GLN A 34 -4.04 29.79 7.06
CA GLN A 34 -5.38 30.16 7.57
C GLN A 34 -6.43 30.15 6.45
N ALA A 35 -6.10 30.67 5.26
CA ALA A 35 -6.98 30.65 4.11
C ALA A 35 -7.29 29.22 3.64
N ASN A 36 -6.26 28.38 3.52
CA ASN A 36 -6.44 26.96 3.18
C ASN A 36 -7.28 26.23 4.22
N PHE A 37 -7.05 26.48 5.51
CA PHE A 37 -7.82 25.87 6.59
C PHE A 37 -9.30 26.29 6.57
N ALA A 38 -9.58 27.58 6.35
CA ALA A 38 -10.95 28.07 6.24
C ALA A 38 -11.69 27.43 5.05
N ALA A 39 -11.04 27.36 3.89
CA ALA A 39 -11.60 26.72 2.70
C ALA A 39 -11.79 25.20 2.88
N ALA A 40 -10.82 24.51 3.47
CA ALA A 40 -10.90 23.09 3.80
C ALA A 40 -12.05 22.80 4.78
N SER A 41 -12.19 23.63 5.82
CA SER A 41 -13.27 23.51 6.81
C SER A 41 -14.64 23.67 6.17
N ALA A 42 -14.82 24.68 5.29
CA ALA A 42 -16.07 24.89 4.58
C ALA A 42 -16.43 23.72 3.65
N LEU A 43 -15.42 23.14 2.98
CA LEU A 43 -15.57 21.94 2.15
C LEU A 43 -16.02 20.73 2.99
N LEU A 44 -15.35 20.47 4.11
CA LEU A 44 -15.68 19.34 5.00
C LEU A 44 -17.06 19.52 5.65
N GLU A 45 -17.44 20.74 6.05
CA GLU A 45 -18.75 21.04 6.61
C GLU A 45 -19.87 20.74 5.61
N ARG A 46 -19.66 21.14 4.34
CA ARG A 46 -20.64 20.95 3.25
C ARG A 46 -20.79 19.47 2.88
N ASP A 47 -19.68 18.77 2.67
CA ASP A 47 -19.68 17.49 1.97
C ASP A 47 -19.50 16.28 2.89
N LEU A 48 -18.86 16.48 4.04
CA LEU A 48 -18.49 15.43 4.99
C LEU A 48 -18.85 15.81 6.44
N PRO A 49 -20.09 16.26 6.72
CA PRO A 49 -20.46 16.81 8.02
C PRO A 49 -20.23 15.83 9.19
N ARG A 50 -20.34 14.51 8.93
CA ARG A 50 -20.07 13.45 9.93
C ARG A 50 -18.60 13.36 10.35
N TYR A 51 -17.67 13.78 9.50
CA TYR A 51 -16.25 13.90 9.83
C TYR A 51 -15.95 15.27 10.42
N PHE A 52 -16.58 16.31 9.89
CA PHE A 52 -16.35 17.68 10.33
C PHE A 52 -16.85 17.96 11.75
N GLU A 53 -18.01 17.44 12.15
CA GLU A 53 -18.58 17.76 13.48
C GLU A 53 -17.67 17.32 14.65
N PRO A 54 -17.17 16.07 14.71
CA PRO A 54 -16.18 15.68 15.72
C PRO A 54 -14.88 16.48 15.61
N MET A 55 -14.42 16.77 14.39
CA MET A 55 -13.22 17.56 14.14
C MET A 55 -13.35 18.98 14.71
N ARG A 56 -14.50 19.63 14.52
CA ARG A 56 -14.80 20.95 15.07
C ARG A 56 -14.73 20.98 16.60
N ALA A 57 -15.07 19.87 17.25
CA ALA A 57 -15.02 19.76 18.72
C ALA A 57 -13.62 19.38 19.24
N GLY A 58 -12.87 18.57 18.50
CA GLY A 58 -11.64 17.94 18.95
C GLY A 58 -10.34 18.52 18.38
N LEU A 59 -10.34 19.03 17.15
CA LEU A 59 -9.15 19.63 16.53
C LEU A 59 -8.80 20.94 17.24
N ARG A 60 -7.57 21.02 17.75
CA ARG A 60 -7.05 22.18 18.46
C ARG A 60 -6.01 22.92 17.65
N THR A 61 -5.11 22.16 17.01
CA THR A 61 -3.91 22.74 16.41
C THR A 61 -3.51 22.00 15.15
N ILE A 62 -3.13 22.78 14.12
CA ILE A 62 -2.39 22.29 12.96
C ILE A 62 -0.96 22.81 13.06
N VAL A 63 0.02 21.91 13.04
CA VAL A 63 1.44 22.21 13.13
C VAL A 63 2.07 22.08 11.73
N PRO A 64 2.52 23.19 11.13
CA PRO A 64 3.05 23.20 9.78
C PRO A 64 4.47 22.62 9.76
N LEU A 65 4.66 21.54 9.03
CA LEU A 65 5.94 20.84 8.91
C LEU A 65 6.83 21.41 7.78
N THR A 66 6.24 22.01 6.76
CA THR A 66 6.97 22.72 5.71
C THR A 66 6.33 24.06 5.40
N VAL A 67 7.10 24.93 4.75
CA VAL A 67 6.61 26.21 4.22
C VAL A 67 5.99 26.08 2.83
N GLN A 68 6.46 25.12 2.04
CA GLN A 68 6.01 24.87 0.68
C GLN A 68 5.51 23.43 0.50
N PRO A 69 4.57 23.20 -0.43
CA PRO A 69 4.10 21.87 -0.75
C PRO A 69 5.25 20.96 -1.16
N MET A 70 5.17 19.72 -0.71
CA MET A 70 6.11 18.66 -1.11
C MET A 70 5.43 17.73 -2.12
N LEU A 71 6.22 17.17 -3.04
CA LEU A 71 5.74 16.15 -3.97
C LEU A 71 5.14 14.93 -3.26
N LEU A 72 5.72 14.55 -2.11
CA LEU A 72 5.14 13.58 -1.20
C LEU A 72 4.72 14.33 0.07
N SER A 73 3.41 14.51 0.23
CA SER A 73 2.84 15.10 1.43
C SER A 73 3.14 14.22 2.63
N ALA A 74 3.52 14.84 3.74
CA ALA A 74 3.82 14.15 4.98
C ALA A 74 2.93 14.73 6.09
N SER A 75 2.20 13.85 6.75
CA SER A 75 1.40 14.20 7.92
C SER A 75 1.53 13.13 8.99
N SER A 76 1.28 13.54 10.22
CA SER A 76 1.21 12.62 11.35
C SER A 76 0.33 13.19 12.45
N THR A 77 -0.18 12.28 13.27
CA THR A 77 -0.84 12.59 14.53
C THR A 77 0.09 12.18 15.66
N ALA A 78 0.28 13.06 16.64
CA ALA A 78 1.02 12.69 17.84
C ALA A 78 0.06 12.04 18.84
N ASN A 79 0.29 10.76 19.16
CA ASN A 79 -0.53 10.00 20.12
C ASN A 79 -0.61 10.67 21.51
N SER A 80 0.37 11.52 21.86
CA SER A 80 0.42 12.24 23.13
C SER A 80 -0.35 13.58 23.13
N SER A 81 -0.85 14.03 21.98
CA SER A 81 -1.44 15.36 21.81
C SER A 81 -2.74 15.28 21.01
N PHE A 82 -3.80 14.79 21.65
CA PHE A 82 -5.12 14.69 21.03
C PHE A 82 -5.56 16.03 20.42
N GLY A 83 -6.01 15.99 19.17
CA GLY A 83 -6.46 17.18 18.44
C GLY A 83 -5.32 18.00 17.83
N CYS A 84 -4.08 17.49 17.85
CA CYS A 84 -2.96 18.07 17.13
C CYS A 84 -2.71 17.29 15.83
N VAL A 85 -2.56 18.02 14.72
CA VAL A 85 -2.24 17.47 13.40
C VAL A 85 -0.97 18.11 12.88
N PHE A 86 0.05 17.30 12.62
CA PHE A 86 1.27 17.73 11.94
C PHE A 86 1.09 17.51 10.45
N SER A 87 1.33 18.53 9.63
CA SER A 87 1.16 18.44 8.17
C SER A 87 2.20 19.28 7.45
N SER A 88 2.78 18.74 6.38
CA SER A 88 3.46 19.55 5.36
C SER A 88 2.47 20.55 4.76
N ALA A 89 2.99 21.66 4.23
CA ALA A 89 2.16 22.63 3.53
C ALA A 89 1.33 21.95 2.43
N PRO A 90 0.01 22.17 2.41
CA PRO A 90 -0.84 21.59 1.39
C PRO A 90 -0.68 22.38 0.09
N ALA A 91 -0.76 21.69 -1.04
CA ALA A 91 -0.83 22.28 -2.37
C ALA A 91 -2.12 23.10 -2.55
N ASP A 92 -3.22 22.65 -1.96
CA ASP A 92 -4.52 23.34 -1.98
C ASP A 92 -5.41 22.96 -0.78
N SER A 93 -6.58 23.58 -0.68
CA SER A 93 -7.55 23.32 0.40
C SER A 93 -8.11 21.90 0.39
N SER A 94 -8.24 21.26 -0.78
CA SER A 94 -8.75 19.90 -0.90
C SER A 94 -7.75 18.89 -0.35
N GLN A 95 -6.46 19.08 -0.62
CA GLN A 95 -5.40 18.28 -0.01
C GLN A 95 -5.38 18.47 1.52
N LEU A 96 -5.52 19.70 2.02
CA LEU A 96 -5.61 19.93 3.46
C LEU A 96 -6.84 19.25 4.08
N ALA A 97 -8.00 19.35 3.43
CA ALA A 97 -9.22 18.69 3.89
C ALA A 97 -9.04 17.16 3.98
N LEU A 98 -8.42 16.55 2.96
CA LEU A 98 -8.11 15.13 2.95
C LEU A 98 -7.15 14.75 4.09
N THR A 99 -6.07 15.51 4.29
CA THR A 99 -5.13 15.30 5.39
C THR A 99 -5.83 15.41 6.75
N LEU A 100 -6.70 16.40 6.94
CA LEU A 100 -7.44 16.55 8.19
C LEU A 100 -8.38 15.37 8.46
N VAL A 101 -9.07 14.85 7.44
CA VAL A 101 -9.87 13.63 7.59
C VAL A 101 -8.99 12.46 8.00
N HIS A 102 -7.84 12.26 7.35
CA HIS A 102 -6.92 11.17 7.67
C HIS A 102 -6.41 11.24 9.11
N GLU A 103 -5.84 12.39 9.50
CA GLU A 103 -5.18 12.55 10.78
C GLU A 103 -6.18 12.66 11.94
N PHE A 104 -7.34 13.28 11.73
CA PHE A 104 -8.36 13.33 12.77
C PHE A 104 -9.01 11.96 12.99
N GLN A 105 -9.04 11.08 11.99
CA GLN A 105 -9.47 9.70 12.17
C GLN A 105 -8.50 8.90 13.06
N HIS A 106 -7.18 9.11 12.96
CA HIS A 106 -6.23 8.54 13.93
C HIS A 106 -6.54 9.01 15.35
N ASN A 107 -6.71 10.32 15.56
CA ASN A 107 -7.10 10.89 16.85
C ASN A 107 -8.39 10.25 17.41
N LYS A 108 -9.43 10.12 16.58
CA LYS A 108 -10.70 9.52 16.98
C LYS A 108 -10.55 8.05 17.31
N PHE A 109 -9.72 7.32 16.56
CA PHE A 109 -9.46 5.91 16.83
C PHE A 109 -8.67 5.71 18.12
N ASP A 110 -7.67 6.55 18.40
CA ASP A 110 -6.96 6.57 19.70
C ASP A 110 -7.93 6.72 20.88
N LEU A 111 -8.93 7.61 20.77
CA LEU A 111 -9.95 7.73 21.81
C LEU A 111 -10.75 6.43 21.97
N ILE A 112 -11.15 5.79 20.87
CA ILE A 112 -11.91 4.52 20.92
C ILE A 112 -11.06 3.43 21.59
N THR A 113 -9.81 3.27 21.18
CA THR A 113 -8.92 2.22 21.69
C THR A 113 -8.43 2.49 23.12
N SER A 114 -8.47 3.75 23.58
CA SER A 114 -8.24 4.08 24.99
C SER A 114 -9.35 3.58 25.92
N GLN A 115 -10.57 3.41 25.39
CA GLN A 115 -11.74 2.99 26.17
C GLN A 115 -12.12 1.53 25.92
N THR A 116 -11.76 0.98 24.75
CA THR A 116 -12.18 -0.36 24.31
C THR A 116 -11.00 -1.16 23.79
N THR A 117 -10.77 -2.35 24.34
CA THR A 117 -9.76 -3.28 23.85
C THR A 117 -10.27 -3.99 22.60
N LEU A 118 -9.74 -3.63 21.42
CA LEU A 118 -10.16 -4.21 20.14
C LEU A 118 -9.30 -5.41 19.69
N VAL A 119 -8.10 -5.56 20.24
CA VAL A 119 -7.15 -6.62 19.87
C VAL A 119 -6.53 -7.22 21.12
N GLU A 120 -6.25 -8.51 21.06
CA GLU A 120 -5.39 -9.18 22.03
C GLU A 120 -3.97 -8.58 22.01
N PRO A 121 -3.24 -8.59 23.14
CA PRO A 121 -1.88 -8.05 23.20
C PRO A 121 -0.93 -8.78 22.24
N ASP A 122 -0.62 -8.14 21.13
CA ASP A 122 0.32 -8.64 20.14
C ASP A 122 1.07 -7.49 19.46
N ARG A 123 2.41 -7.54 19.56
CA ARG A 123 3.31 -6.55 18.99
C ARG A 123 4.10 -7.09 17.80
N THR A 124 3.88 -8.34 17.40
CA THR A 124 4.60 -8.95 16.30
C THR A 124 4.17 -8.33 14.97
N CYS A 125 5.13 -7.75 14.26
CA CYS A 125 4.94 -7.17 12.93
C CYS A 125 4.86 -8.28 11.88
N ARG A 126 3.65 -8.67 11.45
CA ARG A 126 3.46 -9.70 10.41
C ARG A 126 2.30 -9.47 9.45
N PHE A 127 1.46 -8.47 9.70
CA PHE A 127 0.25 -8.26 8.92
C PHE A 127 0.51 -7.36 7.73
N TYR A 128 -0.13 -7.71 6.61
CA TYR A 128 -0.07 -6.92 5.39
C TYR A 128 -0.89 -5.64 5.51
N ALA A 129 -0.24 -4.49 5.37
CA ALA A 129 -0.88 -3.18 5.27
C ALA A 129 -0.66 -2.63 3.84
N PRO A 130 -1.70 -2.50 2.99
CA PRO A 130 -1.48 -2.23 1.57
C PRO A 130 -0.94 -0.85 1.19
N TRP A 131 -0.76 0.03 2.18
CA TRP A 131 -0.14 1.35 2.06
C TRP A 131 1.31 1.39 2.60
N ARG A 132 1.89 0.23 2.95
CA ARG A 132 3.27 0.09 3.43
C ARG A 132 3.95 -1.16 2.89
N ASP A 133 5.25 -1.06 2.70
CA ASP A 133 6.10 -2.16 2.24
C ASP A 133 6.51 -3.11 3.39
N ASP A 134 6.52 -2.63 4.64
CA ASP A 134 6.85 -3.39 5.85
C ASP A 134 5.61 -4.00 6.54
N PRO A 135 5.77 -5.14 7.24
CA PRO A 135 4.69 -5.74 8.00
C PRO A 135 4.34 -4.89 9.23
N ARG A 136 3.06 -4.91 9.61
CA ARG A 136 2.54 -4.13 10.74
C ARG A 136 2.09 -5.03 11.88
N PRO A 137 2.15 -4.56 13.14
CA PRO A 137 1.40 -5.17 14.23
C PRO A 137 -0.09 -4.91 14.02
N ILE A 138 -0.95 -5.78 14.56
CA ILE A 138 -2.40 -5.75 14.30
C ILE A 138 -3.04 -4.40 14.66
N MET A 139 -2.64 -3.80 15.79
CA MET A 139 -3.17 -2.50 16.20
C MET A 139 -2.85 -1.40 15.18
N ALA A 140 -1.62 -1.37 14.65
CA ALA A 140 -1.23 -0.39 13.66
C ALA A 140 -1.94 -0.59 12.31
N LEU A 141 -2.30 -1.82 11.96
CA LEU A 141 -3.16 -2.10 10.80
C LEU A 141 -4.56 -1.51 11.01
N LEU A 142 -5.17 -1.70 12.20
CA LEU A 142 -6.48 -1.15 12.54
C LEU A 142 -6.51 0.39 12.49
N HIS A 143 -5.45 1.06 12.99
CA HIS A 143 -5.29 2.51 12.84
C HIS A 143 -5.35 2.94 11.39
N GLY A 144 -4.56 2.29 10.52
CA GLY A 144 -4.57 2.59 9.10
C GLY A 144 -5.93 2.32 8.44
N ILE A 145 -6.59 1.21 8.78
CA ILE A 145 -7.94 0.89 8.28
C ILE A 145 -8.91 2.03 8.60
N TYR A 146 -8.96 2.50 9.84
CA TYR A 146 -9.92 3.52 10.27
C TYR A 146 -9.67 4.88 9.61
N SER A 147 -8.41 5.25 9.45
CA SER A 147 -8.02 6.52 8.81
C SER A 147 -8.24 6.48 7.30
N PHE A 148 -7.84 5.39 6.62
CA PHE A 148 -8.06 5.25 5.19
C PHE A 148 -9.52 4.97 4.80
N PHE A 149 -10.35 4.49 5.73
CA PHE A 149 -11.81 4.47 5.53
C PHE A 149 -12.34 5.90 5.28
N GLY A 150 -11.90 6.88 6.06
CA GLY A 150 -12.27 8.28 5.87
C GLY A 150 -11.74 8.86 4.56
N VAL A 151 -10.50 8.49 4.18
CA VAL A 151 -9.90 8.87 2.89
C VAL A 151 -10.71 8.29 1.71
N ALA A 152 -11.11 7.02 1.79
CA ALA A 152 -11.94 6.39 0.77
C ALA A 152 -13.29 7.12 0.63
N GLU A 153 -13.95 7.49 1.73
CA GLU A 153 -15.21 8.25 1.68
C GLU A 153 -15.03 9.67 1.13
N PHE A 154 -13.93 10.35 1.46
CA PHE A 154 -13.59 11.67 0.90
C PHE A 154 -13.54 11.62 -0.63
N TRP A 155 -12.76 10.69 -1.19
CA TRP A 155 -12.70 10.50 -2.64
C TRP A 155 -14.02 10.01 -3.21
N ARG A 156 -14.79 9.23 -2.44
CA ARG A 156 -16.12 8.79 -2.86
C ARG A 156 -17.02 10.01 -3.14
N VAL A 157 -17.00 11.01 -2.27
CA VAL A 157 -17.84 12.21 -2.44
C VAL A 157 -17.33 13.13 -3.54
N HIS A 158 -16.01 13.35 -3.63
CA HIS A 158 -15.47 14.39 -4.52
C HIS A 158 -15.10 13.93 -5.93
N ARG A 159 -14.99 12.62 -6.21
CA ARG A 159 -14.62 12.13 -7.55
C ARG A 159 -15.61 12.51 -8.65
N THR A 160 -16.86 12.83 -8.29
CA THR A 160 -17.95 13.12 -9.24
C THR A 160 -18.14 14.61 -9.52
N ASP A 161 -17.32 15.48 -8.92
CA ASP A 161 -17.41 16.92 -9.19
C ASP A 161 -17.05 17.22 -10.65
N TYR A 162 -17.72 18.23 -11.22
CA TYR A 162 -17.53 18.60 -12.63
C TYR A 162 -16.06 19.01 -12.88
N HIS A 163 -15.44 18.44 -13.93
CA HIS A 163 -14.01 18.58 -14.28
C HIS A 163 -12.99 17.78 -13.47
N GLN A 164 -13.41 16.84 -12.61
CA GLN A 164 -12.43 15.99 -11.94
C GLN A 164 -11.71 15.03 -12.92
N PRO A 165 -10.40 14.83 -12.76
CA PRO A 165 -9.60 13.97 -13.62
C PRO A 165 -9.84 12.47 -13.33
N MET A 166 -9.38 11.58 -14.21
CA MET A 166 -9.52 10.12 -14.03
C MET A 166 -8.81 9.64 -12.74
N SER A 167 -7.76 10.34 -12.32
CA SER A 167 -7.06 10.12 -11.05
C SER A 167 -7.97 10.20 -9.83
N ALA A 168 -9.00 11.06 -9.79
CA ALA A 168 -9.92 11.11 -8.64
C ALA A 168 -10.75 9.82 -8.50
N HIS A 169 -11.19 9.25 -9.62
CA HIS A 169 -11.84 7.93 -9.64
C HIS A 169 -10.88 6.81 -9.25
N ALA A 170 -9.61 6.90 -9.68
CA ALA A 170 -8.59 5.93 -9.33
C ALA A 170 -8.18 6.01 -7.86
N ASP A 171 -8.12 7.19 -7.26
CA ASP A 171 -7.84 7.37 -5.84
C ASP A 171 -8.97 6.82 -4.97
N TYR A 172 -10.23 7.08 -5.35
CA TYR A 172 -11.37 6.43 -4.71
C TYR A 172 -11.26 4.90 -4.77
N GLU A 173 -11.09 4.36 -5.97
CA GLU A 173 -11.03 2.92 -6.18
C GLU A 173 -9.84 2.28 -5.48
N TYR A 174 -8.68 2.95 -5.49
CA TYR A 174 -7.47 2.55 -4.79
C TYR A 174 -7.75 2.39 -3.31
N TRP A 175 -8.19 3.46 -2.63
CA TRP A 175 -8.44 3.38 -1.19
C TRP A 175 -9.56 2.41 -0.85
N ARG A 176 -10.58 2.29 -1.70
CA ARG A 176 -11.65 1.31 -1.51
C ARG A 176 -11.13 -0.13 -1.51
N VAL A 177 -10.33 -0.50 -2.51
CA VAL A 177 -9.72 -1.84 -2.63
C VAL A 177 -8.74 -2.11 -1.48
N GLN A 178 -7.88 -1.14 -1.16
CA GLN A 178 -6.88 -1.33 -0.09
C GLN A 178 -7.52 -1.48 1.29
N VAL A 179 -8.54 -0.68 1.62
CA VAL A 179 -9.24 -0.77 2.89
C VAL A 179 -10.02 -2.09 2.99
N GLU A 180 -10.69 -2.55 1.93
CA GLU A 180 -11.39 -3.84 1.92
C GLU A 180 -10.42 -5.01 2.15
N SER A 181 -9.25 -4.97 1.50
CA SER A 181 -8.16 -5.94 1.68
C SER A 181 -7.61 -5.95 3.12
N ALA A 182 -7.35 -4.78 3.69
CA ALA A 182 -6.84 -4.64 5.06
C ALA A 182 -7.86 -5.10 6.11
N ILE A 183 -9.15 -4.82 5.91
CA ILE A 183 -10.23 -5.32 6.79
C ILE A 183 -10.29 -6.86 6.74
N ALA A 184 -10.15 -7.46 5.57
CA ALA A 184 -10.10 -8.91 5.44
C ALA A 184 -8.88 -9.51 6.18
N GLU A 185 -7.71 -8.89 6.05
CA GLU A 185 -6.50 -9.27 6.80
C GLU A 185 -6.73 -9.19 8.32
N ALA A 186 -7.30 -8.09 8.81
CA ALA A 186 -7.58 -7.91 10.25
C ALA A 186 -8.56 -8.97 10.78
N LEU A 187 -9.64 -9.26 10.04
CA LEU A 187 -10.63 -10.27 10.42
C LEU A 187 -10.06 -11.71 10.39
N ALA A 188 -9.10 -11.98 9.51
CA ALA A 188 -8.43 -13.28 9.43
C ALA A 188 -7.31 -13.45 10.47
N SER A 189 -6.95 -12.39 11.21
CA SER A 189 -5.79 -12.40 12.12
C SER A 189 -5.92 -13.36 13.31
N GLY A 190 -7.15 -13.66 13.75
CA GLY A 190 -7.42 -14.41 14.98
C GLY A 190 -7.06 -13.65 16.27
N LEU A 191 -6.81 -12.34 16.19
CA LEU A 191 -6.38 -11.50 17.33
C LEU A 191 -7.42 -10.46 17.75
N LEU A 192 -8.54 -10.36 17.05
CA LEU A 192 -9.57 -9.39 17.41
C LEU A 192 -10.33 -9.90 18.64
N THR A 193 -10.61 -8.99 19.57
CA THR A 193 -11.61 -9.26 20.62
C THR A 193 -13.00 -9.28 19.99
N ALA A 194 -14.03 -9.69 20.74
CA ALA A 194 -15.40 -9.62 20.26
C ALA A 194 -15.84 -8.19 19.84
N ASP A 195 -15.32 -7.16 20.51
CA ASP A 195 -15.53 -5.75 20.11
C ASP A 195 -14.75 -5.40 18.85
N GLY A 196 -13.50 -5.88 18.70
CA GLY A 196 -12.70 -5.72 17.49
C GLY A 196 -13.37 -6.34 16.26
N GLU A 197 -13.91 -7.55 16.40
CA GLU A 197 -14.65 -8.22 15.32
C GLU A 197 -15.90 -7.44 14.92
N ARG A 198 -16.70 -6.99 15.90
CA ARG A 198 -17.88 -6.14 15.64
C ARG A 198 -17.49 -4.84 14.94
N PHE A 199 -16.43 -4.20 15.40
CA PHE A 199 -15.95 -2.93 14.86
C PHE A 199 -15.49 -3.10 13.40
N MET A 200 -14.63 -4.08 13.11
CA MET A 200 -14.16 -4.38 11.75
C MET A 200 -15.30 -4.87 10.83
N ALA A 201 -16.24 -5.67 11.34
CA ALA A 201 -17.41 -6.09 10.57
C ALA A 201 -18.31 -4.90 10.19
N THR A 202 -18.43 -3.90 11.06
CA THR A 202 -19.19 -2.67 10.80
C THR A 202 -18.53 -1.86 9.67
N LEU A 203 -17.21 -1.66 9.72
CA LEU A 203 -16.48 -1.00 8.62
C LEU A 203 -16.61 -1.81 7.32
N ARG A 204 -16.52 -3.13 7.38
CA ARG A 204 -16.72 -4.01 6.21
C ARG A 204 -18.11 -3.83 5.60
N ALA A 205 -19.14 -3.70 6.42
CA ALA A 205 -20.51 -3.46 5.96
C ALA A 205 -20.64 -2.08 5.29
N GLY A 206 -19.97 -1.05 5.84
CA GLY A 206 -19.86 0.27 5.22
C GLY A 206 -19.20 0.21 3.84
N MET A 207 -18.05 -0.45 3.73
CA MET A 207 -17.34 -0.65 2.45
C MET A 207 -18.21 -1.40 1.42
N ARG A 208 -18.97 -2.41 1.84
CA ARG A 208 -19.85 -3.19 0.95
C ARG A 208 -20.93 -2.32 0.32
N ALA A 209 -21.45 -1.32 1.02
CA ALA A 209 -22.43 -0.39 0.47
C ALA A 209 -21.87 0.47 -0.67
N TRP A 210 -20.54 0.54 -0.81
CA TRP A 210 -19.85 1.30 -1.85
C TRP A 210 -19.36 0.44 -3.02
N ARG A 211 -19.69 -0.87 -3.02
CA ARG A 211 -19.21 -1.81 -4.04
C ARG A 211 -19.76 -1.53 -5.43
N ASP A 212 -21.01 -1.09 -5.48
CA ASP A 212 -21.75 -0.85 -6.73
C ASP A 212 -21.60 0.59 -7.23
N ASP A 213 -20.75 1.39 -6.58
CA ASP A 213 -20.41 2.73 -7.01
C ASP A 213 -19.81 2.71 -8.42
N ASP A 214 -20.27 3.64 -9.27
CA ASP A 214 -19.74 3.73 -10.63
C ASP A 214 -18.30 4.28 -10.62
N VAL A 215 -17.42 3.52 -11.28
CA VAL A 215 -15.99 3.79 -11.43
C VAL A 215 -15.59 3.36 -12.84
N PRO A 216 -14.99 4.25 -13.64
CA PRO A 216 -14.55 3.92 -14.99
C PRO A 216 -13.67 2.66 -15.03
N ALA A 217 -13.91 1.79 -16.01
CA ALA A 217 -13.19 0.51 -16.13
C ALA A 217 -11.66 0.65 -16.22
N ARG A 218 -11.18 1.77 -16.77
CA ARG A 218 -9.73 2.09 -16.81
C ARG A 218 -9.14 2.27 -15.41
N ALA A 219 -9.82 3.01 -14.54
CA ALA A 219 -9.40 3.20 -13.15
C ALA A 219 -9.45 1.88 -12.36
N ARG A 220 -10.52 1.09 -12.52
CA ARG A 220 -10.63 -0.24 -11.88
C ARG A 220 -9.48 -1.17 -12.28
N ARG A 221 -9.13 -1.25 -13.57
CA ARG A 221 -8.01 -2.08 -14.05
C ARG A 221 -6.66 -1.62 -13.49
N SER A 222 -6.36 -0.33 -13.59
CA SER A 222 -5.10 0.23 -13.07
C SER A 222 -4.94 -0.04 -11.56
N VAL A 223 -6.01 0.14 -10.77
CA VAL A 223 -5.96 -0.17 -9.33
C VAL A 223 -5.80 -1.67 -9.06
N ALA A 224 -6.44 -2.54 -9.85
CA ALA A 224 -6.27 -3.98 -9.72
C ALA A 224 -4.81 -4.41 -9.99
N ASP A 225 -4.17 -3.82 -11.01
CA ASP A 225 -2.76 -4.06 -11.33
C ASP A 225 -1.85 -3.57 -10.19
N VAL A 226 -2.09 -2.36 -9.68
CA VAL A 226 -1.38 -1.79 -8.53
C VAL A 226 -1.48 -2.68 -7.29
N ALA A 227 -2.70 -3.12 -6.95
CA ALA A 227 -2.93 -3.97 -5.77
C ALA A 227 -2.26 -5.34 -5.92
N THR A 228 -2.32 -5.92 -7.12
CA THR A 228 -1.68 -7.21 -7.44
C THR A 228 -0.16 -7.10 -7.34
N ALA A 229 0.44 -6.11 -8.01
CA ALA A 229 1.88 -5.88 -7.99
C ALA A 229 2.39 -5.66 -6.55
N HIS A 230 1.73 -4.79 -5.78
CA HIS A 230 2.15 -4.52 -4.41
C HIS A 230 2.01 -5.75 -3.51
N ARG A 231 0.93 -6.53 -3.64
CA ARG A 231 0.76 -7.75 -2.82
C ARG A 231 1.83 -8.80 -3.13
N VAL A 232 2.17 -8.96 -4.41
CA VAL A 232 3.24 -9.89 -4.83
C VAL A 232 4.59 -9.43 -4.31
N TYR A 233 4.95 -8.17 -4.56
CA TYR A 233 6.14 -7.53 -4.02
C TYR A 233 6.24 -7.71 -2.50
N TRP A 234 5.17 -7.37 -1.77
CA TRP A 234 5.15 -7.42 -0.31
C TRP A 234 5.37 -8.85 0.20
N ARG A 235 4.76 -9.87 -0.41
CA ARG A 235 4.95 -11.26 0.03
C ARG A 235 6.37 -11.75 -0.22
N VAL A 236 6.94 -11.51 -1.40
CA VAL A 236 8.34 -11.90 -1.68
C VAL A 236 9.31 -11.19 -0.72
N ARG A 237 9.07 -9.90 -0.47
CA ARG A 237 9.87 -9.10 0.47
C ARG A 237 9.78 -9.65 1.91
N ASN A 238 8.57 -9.92 2.39
CA ASN A 238 8.28 -10.07 3.82
C ASN A 238 8.01 -11.51 4.30
N ALA A 239 7.98 -12.50 3.40
CA ALA A 239 7.78 -13.89 3.77
C ALA A 239 8.99 -14.75 3.37
N ARG A 240 9.28 -15.74 4.21
CA ARG A 240 10.34 -16.72 4.00
C ARG A 240 9.72 -18.12 4.03
N PRO A 241 9.68 -18.84 2.90
CA PRO A 241 9.31 -20.24 2.89
C PRO A 241 10.24 -21.09 3.76
N ASP A 242 9.73 -22.20 4.28
CA ASP A 242 10.55 -23.22 4.94
C ASP A 242 11.61 -23.76 3.96
N PRO A 243 12.92 -23.61 4.26
CA PRO A 243 13.99 -24.08 3.39
C PRO A 243 13.93 -25.58 3.10
N ALA A 244 13.46 -26.40 4.05
CA ALA A 244 13.35 -27.84 3.84
C ALA A 244 12.30 -28.18 2.78
N GLY A 245 11.14 -27.53 2.85
CA GLY A 245 10.08 -27.68 1.85
C GLY A 245 10.50 -27.16 0.47
N ILE A 246 11.24 -26.06 0.40
CA ILE A 246 11.80 -25.58 -0.88
C ILE A 246 12.80 -26.58 -1.47
N ALA A 247 13.67 -27.16 -0.64
CA ALA A 247 14.64 -28.17 -1.09
C ALA A 247 13.95 -29.44 -1.62
N GLU A 248 12.87 -29.88 -0.97
CA GLU A 248 12.02 -31.00 -1.44
C GLU A 248 11.42 -30.69 -2.81
N PHE A 249 10.76 -29.55 -2.97
CA PHE A 249 10.16 -29.13 -4.24
C PHE A 249 11.21 -29.01 -5.36
N ALA A 250 12.38 -28.44 -5.05
CA ALA A 250 13.48 -28.36 -6.00
C ALA A 250 14.01 -29.75 -6.41
N GLY A 251 13.96 -30.73 -5.50
CA GLY A 251 14.27 -32.13 -5.79
C GLY A 251 13.24 -32.77 -6.75
N HIS A 252 11.95 -32.56 -6.50
CA HIS A 252 10.87 -33.05 -7.37
C HIS A 252 10.94 -32.45 -8.78
N TRP A 253 11.22 -31.15 -8.86
CA TRP A 253 11.45 -30.42 -10.11
C TRP A 253 12.62 -31.02 -10.90
N ALA A 254 13.79 -31.19 -10.25
CA ALA A 254 14.98 -31.74 -10.90
C ALA A 254 14.79 -33.21 -11.36
N ALA A 255 13.94 -33.98 -10.68
CA ALA A 255 13.59 -35.35 -11.06
C ALA A 255 12.54 -35.44 -12.18
N GLY A 256 11.96 -34.32 -12.64
CA GLY A 256 10.86 -34.30 -13.61
C GLY A 256 9.56 -34.94 -13.07
N SER A 257 9.43 -35.03 -11.75
CA SER A 257 8.24 -35.59 -11.09
C SER A 257 7.18 -34.52 -10.84
N ALA A 258 5.94 -34.92 -10.57
CA ALA A 258 4.86 -33.97 -10.27
C ALA A 258 5.14 -33.14 -9.01
N ALA A 259 4.69 -31.88 -8.99
CA ALA A 259 4.78 -31.03 -7.82
C ALA A 259 3.97 -31.61 -6.64
N PRO A 260 4.50 -31.60 -5.40
CA PRO A 260 3.70 -31.92 -4.23
C PRO A 260 2.48 -31.00 -4.10
N ALA A 261 1.36 -31.54 -3.64
CA ALA A 261 0.08 -30.82 -3.58
C ALA A 261 0.05 -29.69 -2.52
N VAL A 262 0.88 -29.80 -1.47
CA VAL A 262 0.92 -28.84 -0.37
C VAL A 262 2.19 -28.01 -0.49
N LEU A 263 2.01 -26.71 -0.76
CA LEU A 263 3.12 -25.77 -0.85
C LEU A 263 3.78 -25.58 0.53
N PRO A 264 5.11 -25.33 0.59
CA PRO A 264 5.82 -25.08 1.83
C PRO A 264 5.17 -23.97 2.66
N THR A 265 5.20 -24.07 3.98
CA THR A 265 4.77 -22.98 4.86
C THR A 265 5.74 -21.80 4.79
N SER A 266 5.28 -20.60 5.14
CA SER A 266 6.14 -19.41 5.21
C SER A 266 6.05 -18.74 6.58
N HIS A 267 7.14 -18.14 7.02
CA HIS A 267 7.23 -17.33 8.23
C HIS A 267 7.62 -15.89 7.87
N PRO A 268 7.38 -14.90 8.76
CA PRO A 268 7.81 -13.53 8.54
C PRO A 268 9.33 -13.43 8.32
N ALA A 269 9.74 -12.63 7.34
CA ALA A 269 11.13 -12.30 7.10
C ALA A 269 11.67 -11.35 8.17
N ASP A 270 12.92 -11.56 8.58
CA ASP A 270 13.65 -10.59 9.40
C ASP A 270 13.88 -9.31 8.60
N GLN A 271 13.32 -8.20 9.10
CA GLN A 271 13.37 -6.91 8.43
C GLN A 271 14.76 -6.26 8.50
N GLU A 272 15.58 -6.62 9.49
CA GLU A 272 16.95 -6.08 9.65
C GLU A 272 17.94 -6.68 8.64
N LEU A 273 17.58 -7.83 8.05
CA LEU A 273 18.39 -8.57 7.09
C LEU A 273 17.98 -8.32 5.63
N LEU A 274 16.99 -7.47 5.39
CA LEU A 274 16.54 -7.17 4.03
C LEU A 274 17.55 -6.26 3.30
N PRO A 275 17.93 -6.59 2.05
CA PRO A 275 18.77 -5.71 1.25
C PRO A 275 18.12 -4.36 0.99
N ASP A 276 18.92 -3.29 0.92
CA ASP A 276 18.42 -1.93 0.66
C ASP A 276 17.63 -1.83 -0.66
N SER A 277 18.01 -2.63 -1.65
CA SER A 277 17.35 -2.73 -2.96
C SER A 277 15.92 -3.25 -2.89
N TYR A 278 15.48 -3.80 -1.75
CA TYR A 278 14.15 -4.37 -1.55
C TYR A 278 13.15 -3.37 -0.99
N HIS A 279 13.51 -2.10 -0.74
CA HIS A 279 12.62 -1.13 -0.06
C HIS A 279 11.81 -0.22 -0.98
N ARG A 280 11.76 -0.47 -2.29
CA ARG A 280 10.95 0.33 -3.21
C ARG A 280 10.26 -0.53 -4.24
N LEU A 281 8.99 -0.20 -4.49
CA LEU A 281 8.24 -0.66 -5.66
C LEU A 281 7.91 0.55 -6.57
N PRO A 282 8.85 0.98 -7.44
CA PRO A 282 8.61 2.11 -8.36
C PRO A 282 7.38 1.90 -9.25
N LEU A 283 7.11 0.64 -9.62
CA LEU A 283 5.96 0.21 -10.42
C LEU A 283 4.61 0.72 -9.89
N GLN A 284 4.45 0.81 -8.56
CA GLN A 284 3.19 1.26 -7.98
C GLN A 284 2.85 2.71 -8.35
N LEU A 285 3.87 3.57 -8.40
CA LEU A 285 3.70 4.98 -8.76
C LEU A 285 3.42 5.13 -10.26
N ALA A 286 4.13 4.37 -11.09
CA ALA A 286 3.94 4.38 -12.54
C ALA A 286 2.52 3.95 -12.95
N LEU A 287 1.97 2.91 -12.32
CA LEU A 287 0.64 2.39 -12.66
C LEU A 287 -0.51 3.31 -12.21
N ARG A 288 -0.28 4.23 -11.27
CA ARG A 288 -1.30 5.19 -10.77
C ARG A 288 -1.41 6.46 -11.63
N GLN A 289 -0.47 6.72 -12.54
CA GLN A 289 -0.49 7.89 -13.41
C GLN A 289 -1.45 7.66 -14.59
N LEU A 290 -2.73 7.95 -14.39
CA LEU A 290 -3.76 7.77 -15.43
C LEU A 290 -3.91 8.97 -16.37
N ASP A 291 -3.55 10.16 -15.90
CA ASP A 291 -3.77 11.42 -16.61
C ASP A 291 -2.50 11.97 -17.29
N ASP A 292 -1.31 11.44 -16.96
CA ASP A 292 -0.03 11.82 -17.55
C ASP A 292 0.50 10.79 -18.56
N ALA A 293 1.08 11.29 -19.65
CA ALA A 293 1.70 10.47 -20.70
C ALA A 293 3.19 10.12 -20.41
N GLN A 294 3.81 10.72 -19.40
CA GLN A 294 5.19 10.45 -19.00
C GLN A 294 5.23 9.61 -17.73
N SER A 295 5.32 8.29 -17.92
CA SER A 295 5.65 7.37 -16.83
C SER A 295 6.93 7.82 -16.14
N CYS A 296 6.91 7.88 -14.81
CA CYS A 296 8.11 8.09 -14.00
C CYS A 296 9.03 6.86 -13.94
N ALA A 297 8.62 5.73 -14.55
CA ALA A 297 9.45 4.55 -14.64
C ALA A 297 10.58 4.77 -15.64
N ASP A 298 11.76 4.22 -15.33
CA ASP A 298 12.89 4.17 -16.26
C ASP A 298 12.48 3.41 -17.54
N PRO A 299 12.51 4.05 -18.73
CA PRO A 299 12.13 3.42 -20.00
C PRO A 299 12.97 2.19 -20.38
N GLU A 300 14.16 2.04 -19.80
CA GLU A 300 15.04 0.88 -20.01
C GLU A 300 14.73 -0.27 -19.05
N SER A 301 13.97 -0.02 -17.99
CA SER A 301 13.58 -1.03 -17.00
C SER A 301 12.38 -1.88 -17.43
N GLY A 302 12.19 -3.03 -16.77
CA GLY A 302 10.99 -3.86 -16.94
C GLY A 302 9.70 -3.10 -16.64
N ASP A 303 9.70 -2.23 -15.63
CA ASP A 303 8.56 -1.37 -15.26
C ASP A 303 8.23 -0.37 -16.39
N GLY A 304 9.25 0.19 -17.04
CA GLY A 304 9.10 1.07 -18.20
C GLY A 304 8.51 0.34 -19.41
N ALA A 305 8.98 -0.87 -19.70
CA ALA A 305 8.43 -1.71 -20.77
C ALA A 305 6.97 -2.12 -20.49
N LEU A 306 6.65 -2.48 -19.24
CA LEU A 306 5.29 -2.81 -18.82
C LEU A 306 4.35 -1.60 -18.95
N ALA A 307 4.78 -0.42 -18.49
CA ALA A 307 4.03 0.83 -18.63
C ALA A 307 3.80 1.23 -20.09
N ALA A 308 4.72 0.88 -20.99
CA ALA A 308 4.59 1.07 -22.44
C ALA A 308 3.70 0.01 -23.13
N GLY A 309 3.21 -1.00 -22.40
CA GLY A 309 2.39 -2.09 -22.93
C GLY A 309 3.18 -3.20 -23.65
N ASP A 310 4.51 -3.19 -23.57
CA ASP A 310 5.37 -4.23 -24.16
C ASP A 310 5.64 -5.35 -23.15
N ALA A 311 4.65 -6.24 -23.00
CA ALA A 311 4.72 -7.34 -22.04
C ALA A 311 5.90 -8.31 -22.34
N ALA A 312 6.24 -8.52 -23.61
CA ALA A 312 7.33 -9.42 -24.00
C ALA A 312 8.69 -8.86 -23.54
N ARG A 313 8.94 -7.57 -23.80
CA ARG A 313 10.15 -6.90 -23.33
C ARG A 313 10.18 -6.80 -21.81
N ALA A 314 9.06 -6.51 -21.16
CA ALA A 314 8.97 -6.46 -19.71
C ALA A 314 9.38 -7.80 -19.07
N VAL A 315 8.82 -8.92 -19.55
CA VAL A 315 9.17 -10.27 -19.06
C VAL A 315 10.65 -10.58 -19.28
N ALA A 316 11.23 -10.22 -20.43
CA ALA A 316 12.65 -10.42 -20.70
C ALA A 316 13.54 -9.64 -19.72
N LEU A 317 13.21 -8.38 -19.44
CA LEU A 317 13.97 -7.53 -18.50
C LEU A 317 13.82 -8.00 -17.05
N TYR A 318 12.61 -8.35 -16.61
CA TYR A 318 12.43 -8.91 -15.26
C TYR A 318 13.14 -10.25 -15.09
N THR A 319 13.10 -11.12 -16.10
CA THR A 319 13.82 -12.40 -16.06
C THR A 319 15.33 -12.18 -16.01
N HIS A 320 15.84 -11.17 -16.71
CA HIS A 320 17.24 -10.76 -16.63
C HIS A 320 17.61 -10.32 -15.21
N ASP A 321 16.81 -9.46 -14.58
CA ASP A 321 17.03 -9.01 -13.20
C ASP A 321 17.06 -10.17 -12.20
N LEU A 322 16.17 -11.17 -12.38
CA LEU A 322 16.12 -12.36 -11.53
C LEU A 322 17.35 -13.26 -11.65
N ARG A 323 18.16 -13.15 -12.72
CA ARG A 323 19.44 -13.89 -12.80
C ARG A 323 20.49 -13.31 -11.86
N ALA A 324 20.44 -12.01 -11.61
CA ALA A 324 21.33 -11.36 -10.66
C ALA A 324 20.86 -11.59 -9.22
N ASP A 325 19.54 -11.51 -8.98
CA ASP A 325 18.94 -11.77 -7.68
C ASP A 325 17.51 -12.32 -7.82
N ALA A 326 17.39 -13.65 -7.72
CA ALA A 326 16.13 -14.37 -7.83
C ALA A 326 15.13 -14.05 -6.70
N ALA A 327 15.61 -13.58 -5.54
CA ALA A 327 14.75 -13.22 -4.42
C ALA A 327 14.29 -11.76 -4.46
N ARG A 328 14.77 -10.97 -5.44
CA ARG A 328 14.40 -9.55 -5.58
C ARG A 328 12.89 -9.40 -5.80
N PRO A 329 12.15 -8.67 -4.94
CA PRO A 329 10.70 -8.61 -5.02
C PRO A 329 10.10 -7.90 -6.25
N GLN A 330 10.75 -6.85 -6.74
CA GLN A 330 10.22 -6.00 -7.82
C GLN A 330 9.97 -6.77 -9.13
N PRO A 331 10.91 -7.58 -9.67
CA PRO A 331 10.65 -8.37 -10.87
C PRO A 331 9.43 -9.30 -10.75
N TRP A 332 9.20 -9.92 -9.58
CA TRP A 332 8.04 -10.79 -9.36
C TRP A 332 6.72 -10.04 -9.46
N ALA A 333 6.66 -8.79 -8.97
CA ALA A 333 5.48 -7.95 -9.09
C ALA A 333 5.15 -7.63 -10.55
N GLY A 334 6.17 -7.32 -11.36
CA GLY A 334 6.01 -7.07 -12.78
C GLY A 334 5.64 -8.33 -13.58
N LEU A 335 6.27 -9.47 -13.29
CA LEU A 335 5.93 -10.76 -13.91
C LEU A 335 4.49 -11.18 -13.62
N ALA A 336 3.98 -10.91 -12.42
CA ALA A 336 2.59 -11.20 -12.07
C ALA A 336 1.58 -10.43 -12.93
N LEU A 337 1.95 -9.28 -13.49
CA LEU A 337 1.11 -8.50 -14.40
C LEU A 337 1.35 -8.86 -15.87
N ALA A 338 2.62 -9.08 -16.26
CA ALA A 338 3.00 -9.26 -17.65
C ALA A 338 2.73 -10.69 -18.18
N LEU A 339 2.97 -11.72 -17.38
CA LEU A 339 2.86 -13.12 -17.80
C LEU A 339 1.45 -13.53 -18.24
N PRO A 340 0.35 -13.14 -17.53
CA PRO A 340 -1.00 -13.44 -17.99
C PRO A 340 -1.34 -12.88 -19.38
N THR A 341 -0.69 -11.78 -19.78
CA THR A 341 -0.89 -11.17 -21.11
C THR A 341 -0.24 -12.00 -22.21
N LEU A 342 0.93 -12.59 -21.96
CA LEU A 342 1.67 -13.40 -22.93
C LEU A 342 1.20 -14.86 -22.97
N TYR A 343 0.71 -15.37 -21.85
CA TYR A 343 0.34 -16.77 -21.68
C TYR A 343 -1.08 -16.91 -21.08
N PRO A 344 -2.13 -16.48 -21.81
CA PRO A 344 -3.50 -16.45 -21.28
C PRO A 344 -4.06 -17.82 -20.88
N GLU A 345 -3.49 -18.90 -21.42
CA GLU A 345 -3.88 -20.28 -21.10
C GLU A 345 -3.20 -20.84 -19.82
N THR A 346 -2.20 -20.14 -19.29
CA THR A 346 -1.45 -20.56 -18.09
C THR A 346 -2.13 -20.01 -16.85
N ASP A 347 -2.33 -20.84 -15.83
CA ASP A 347 -2.83 -20.41 -14.53
C ASP A 347 -1.68 -19.85 -13.68
N PHE A 348 -1.71 -18.54 -13.43
CA PHE A 348 -0.73 -17.84 -12.59
C PHE A 348 -1.24 -17.61 -11.15
N ALA A 349 -2.33 -18.26 -10.71
CA ALA A 349 -2.89 -18.08 -9.37
C ALA A 349 -1.85 -18.32 -8.26
N VAL A 350 -0.93 -19.27 -8.43
CA VAL A 350 0.17 -19.52 -7.47
C VAL A 350 1.12 -18.33 -7.35
N LEU A 351 1.37 -17.59 -8.43
CA LEU A 351 2.21 -16.40 -8.43
C LEU A 351 1.53 -15.22 -7.70
N HIS A 352 0.20 -15.18 -7.66
CA HIS A 352 -0.51 -14.18 -6.84
C HIS A 352 -0.67 -14.62 -5.38
N ALA A 353 -0.90 -15.91 -5.15
CA ALA A 353 -1.21 -16.46 -3.84
C ALA A 353 0.04 -16.71 -3.00
N ARG A 354 1.09 -17.29 -3.58
CA ARG A 354 2.33 -17.74 -2.92
C ARG A 354 3.60 -17.34 -3.70
N PRO A 355 3.75 -16.08 -4.14
CA PRO A 355 4.91 -15.64 -4.93
C PRO A 355 6.24 -15.88 -4.22
N GLU A 356 6.27 -15.81 -2.89
CA GLU A 356 7.49 -16.10 -2.12
C GLU A 356 7.95 -17.55 -2.33
N VAL A 357 7.03 -18.51 -2.46
CA VAL A 357 7.39 -19.91 -2.73
C VAL A 357 7.95 -20.03 -4.14
N VAL A 358 7.32 -19.37 -5.11
CA VAL A 358 7.79 -19.37 -6.50
C VAL A 358 9.19 -18.76 -6.60
N ALA A 359 9.44 -17.64 -5.89
CA ALA A 359 10.72 -16.94 -5.90
C ALA A 359 11.87 -17.80 -5.33
N TYR A 360 11.66 -18.36 -4.14
CA TYR A 360 12.68 -19.19 -3.50
C TYR A 360 12.87 -20.54 -4.19
N LEU A 361 11.81 -21.10 -4.78
CA LEU A 361 11.94 -22.30 -5.60
C LEU A 361 12.67 -22.00 -6.91
N TYR A 362 12.37 -20.88 -7.57
CA TYR A 362 13.10 -20.44 -8.76
C TYR A 362 14.58 -20.28 -8.45
N GLN A 363 14.94 -19.61 -7.35
CA GLN A 363 16.32 -19.49 -6.88
C GLN A 363 16.99 -20.86 -6.68
N ALA A 364 16.31 -21.80 -6.02
CA ALA A 364 16.83 -23.14 -5.76
C ALA A 364 16.96 -23.99 -7.04
N ALA A 365 16.04 -23.82 -7.99
CA ALA A 365 16.07 -24.48 -9.29
C ALA A 365 17.21 -23.92 -10.15
N THR A 366 17.35 -22.59 -10.24
CA THR A 366 18.37 -21.95 -11.09
C THR A 366 19.81 -22.20 -10.62
N ALA A 367 20.00 -22.55 -9.35
CA ALA A 367 21.29 -23.03 -8.86
C ALA A 367 21.76 -24.33 -9.53
N ARG A 368 20.87 -25.05 -10.24
CA ARG A 368 21.12 -26.35 -10.88
C ARG A 368 21.06 -26.30 -12.42
N GLY A 369 20.66 -25.17 -13.02
CA GLY A 369 20.50 -25.01 -14.47
C GLY A 369 19.72 -23.75 -14.86
N GLU A 370 19.58 -23.47 -16.16
CA GLU A 370 18.70 -22.39 -16.63
C GLU A 370 17.26 -22.90 -16.80
N TYR A 371 16.29 -22.18 -16.24
CA TYR A 371 14.87 -22.55 -16.28
C TYR A 371 14.00 -21.34 -16.54
N SER A 372 12.85 -21.55 -17.19
CA SER A 372 11.84 -20.49 -17.35
C SER A 372 10.93 -20.42 -16.14
N VAL A 373 10.62 -19.19 -15.70
CA VAL A 373 9.60 -18.93 -14.67
C VAL A 373 8.24 -19.51 -15.08
N VAL A 374 7.91 -19.47 -16.37
CA VAL A 374 6.64 -19.98 -16.90
C VAL A 374 6.53 -21.50 -16.75
N GLU A 375 7.62 -22.21 -17.04
CA GLU A 375 7.67 -23.68 -16.88
C GLU A 375 7.52 -24.08 -15.41
N LEU A 376 8.19 -23.35 -14.52
CA LEU A 376 8.08 -23.58 -13.08
C LEU A 376 6.65 -23.36 -12.56
N VAL A 377 6.00 -22.29 -13.00
CA VAL A 377 4.60 -22.00 -12.62
C VAL A 377 3.65 -23.07 -13.17
N ARG A 378 3.78 -23.45 -14.45
CA ARG A 378 2.97 -24.52 -15.05
C ARG A 378 3.11 -25.83 -14.29
N TRP A 379 4.32 -26.18 -13.88
CA TRP A 379 4.55 -27.37 -13.08
C TRP A 379 3.91 -27.30 -11.69
N LEU A 380 3.98 -26.15 -11.02
CA LEU A 380 3.30 -25.94 -9.73
C LEU A 380 1.77 -26.03 -9.84
N THR A 381 1.20 -25.70 -11.00
CA THR A 381 -0.26 -25.78 -11.24
C THR A 381 -0.68 -27.07 -11.94
N GLY A 382 0.25 -28.00 -12.19
CA GLY A 382 -0.02 -29.27 -12.87
C GLY A 382 -0.36 -29.12 -14.36
N GLN A 383 -0.08 -27.97 -14.97
CA GLN A 383 -0.25 -27.73 -16.39
C GLN A 383 0.92 -28.34 -17.18
N ALA A 384 0.61 -28.98 -18.31
CA ALA A 384 1.64 -29.50 -19.22
C ALA A 384 2.41 -28.34 -19.87
N ALA A 385 3.70 -28.53 -20.13
CA ALA A 385 4.48 -27.60 -20.95
C ALA A 385 3.88 -27.57 -22.37
N VAL A 386 3.43 -26.39 -22.82
CA VAL A 386 3.10 -26.17 -24.22
C VAL A 386 4.43 -26.09 -24.97
N GLY A 387 4.72 -27.12 -25.77
CA GLY A 387 5.98 -27.28 -26.51
C GLY A 387 6.15 -26.34 -27.70
#